data_AF-A0A1W9QR47-F1
#
_entry.id   AF-A0A1W9QR47-F1
#
_cell.length_a   1.000
_cell.length_b   1.000
_cell.length_c   1.000
_cell.angle_alpha   90.00
_cell.angle_beta   90.00
_cell.angle_gamma   90.00
#
_symmetry.space_group_name_H-M   'P 1'
#
loop_
_entity.id
_entity.type
_entity.pdbx_description
1 polymer ?
#
loop_
_entity_poly.entity_id
_entity_poly.type
_entity_poly.pdbx_seq_one_letter_code
_entity_poly.pdbx_strand_id
1 'polypeptide(L)'
;MKKYILLASILMQLSTLNTFAQTAYASIENTVACDSTVVFVPVNVENFLDVGAITMFIGFDTLNLKDISIENINSQFPDLLYKVMYWPEPQIGISWIDVNGADVVSGKLFDIKLLYSSGTSNLVFNSKCEIATKDLDIISVEYTDGLVSPSIEITGQPEGQTVNEPDEAVFSVLGD
;
A
#
# COMPACT_ATOMS: atom_id res chain seq x y z
N MET A 1 32.91 -14.71 46.47
CA MET A 1 32.49 -13.36 46.01
C MET A 1 32.60 -13.19 44.49
N LYS A 2 33.76 -13.39 43.85
CA LYS A 2 33.93 -13.23 42.38
C LYS A 2 32.95 -14.07 41.52
N LYS A 3 32.65 -15.32 41.90
CA LYS A 3 31.71 -16.18 41.16
C LYS A 3 30.25 -15.69 41.20
N TYR A 4 29.82 -15.09 42.32
CA TYR A 4 28.45 -14.56 42.45
C TYR A 4 28.29 -13.21 41.75
N ILE A 5 29.35 -12.40 41.70
CA ILE A 5 29.40 -11.16 40.91
C ILE A 5 29.32 -11.49 39.41
N LEU A 6 30.05 -12.51 38.94
CA LEU A 6 30.02 -12.95 37.54
C LEU A 6 28.63 -13.50 37.13
N LEU A 7 27.98 -14.27 38.02
CA LEU A 7 26.64 -14.81 37.79
C LEU A 7 25.56 -13.72 37.78
N ALA A 8 25.68 -12.71 38.64
CA ALA A 8 24.79 -11.56 38.65
C ALA A 8 24.95 -10.68 37.40
N SER A 9 26.17 -10.49 36.89
CA SER A 9 26.40 -9.78 35.62
C SER A 9 25.87 -10.53 34.40
N ILE A 10 25.87 -11.87 34.40
CA ILE A 10 25.27 -12.67 33.32
C ILE A 10 23.74 -12.62 33.39
N LEU A 11 23.14 -12.69 34.58
CA LEU A 11 21.68 -12.57 34.76
C LEU A 11 21.15 -11.17 34.37
N MET A 12 21.93 -10.12 34.63
CA MET A 12 21.56 -8.73 34.30
C MET A 12 21.72 -8.41 32.80
N GLN A 13 22.53 -9.19 32.08
CA GLN A 13 22.65 -9.13 30.61
C GLN A 13 21.58 -9.96 29.89
N LEU A 14 21.04 -11.01 30.52
CA LEU A 14 19.93 -11.79 29.97
C LEU A 14 18.57 -11.08 30.09
N SER A 15 18.44 -10.08 30.95
CA SER A 15 17.18 -9.33 31.16
C SER A 15 16.93 -8.19 30.17
N THR A 16 17.79 -7.98 29.16
CA THR A 16 17.71 -6.80 28.26
C THR A 16 17.54 -7.10 26.78
N LEU A 17 17.03 -8.27 26.38
CA LEU A 17 16.88 -8.58 24.95
C LEU A 17 15.52 -9.23 24.63
N ASN A 18 14.48 -8.39 24.64
CA ASN A 18 13.34 -8.59 23.75
C ASN A 18 13.39 -7.51 22.67
N THR A 19 14.42 -7.55 21.82
CA THR A 19 14.42 -6.73 20.60
C THR A 19 13.58 -7.47 19.56
N PHE A 20 12.28 -7.21 19.52
CA PHE A 20 11.45 -7.59 18.38
C PHE A 20 11.77 -6.66 17.21
N ALA A 21 12.90 -6.90 16.55
CA ALA A 21 13.19 -6.25 15.28
C ALA A 21 12.35 -6.92 14.19
N GLN A 22 11.05 -6.68 14.19
CA GLN A 22 10.20 -7.08 13.07
C GLN A 22 10.35 -6.04 11.95
N THR A 23 10.56 -6.54 10.74
CA THR A 23 10.46 -5.74 9.52
C THR A 23 9.17 -6.10 8.83
N ALA A 24 8.30 -5.11 8.71
CA ALA A 24 7.02 -5.21 8.03
C ALA A 24 7.10 -4.53 6.65
N TYR A 25 6.13 -4.84 5.81
CA TYR A 25 6.03 -4.29 4.47
C TYR A 25 4.62 -3.74 4.24
N ALA A 26 4.52 -2.63 3.52
CA ALA A 26 3.26 -2.09 3.05
C ALA A 26 3.41 -1.67 1.59
N SER A 27 2.47 -2.07 0.73
CA SER A 27 2.54 -1.82 -0.71
C SER A 27 1.20 -1.38 -1.26
N ILE A 28 1.21 -0.39 -2.15
CA ILE A 28 0.04 -0.02 -2.96
C ILE A 28 0.18 -0.72 -4.31
N GLU A 29 -0.88 -1.38 -4.79
CA GLU A 29 -0.83 -2.08 -6.07
C GLU A 29 -0.81 -1.14 -7.28
N ASN A 30 -0.12 -1.57 -8.34
CA ASN A 30 -0.23 -0.93 -9.65
C ASN A 30 -1.51 -1.41 -10.33
N THR A 31 -2.42 -0.46 -10.61
CA THR A 31 -3.74 -0.77 -11.15
C THR A 31 -3.91 -0.16 -12.54
N VAL A 32 -4.44 -0.94 -13.47
CA VAL A 32 -4.80 -0.49 -14.81
C VAL A 32 -6.29 -0.19 -14.85
N ALA A 33 -6.69 0.96 -15.39
CA ALA A 33 -8.09 1.39 -15.41
C ALA A 33 -8.45 2.17 -16.69
N CYS A 34 -9.70 2.07 -17.10
CA CYS A 34 -10.25 2.90 -18.16
C CYS A 34 -10.59 4.29 -17.62
N ASP A 35 -10.45 5.31 -18.46
CA ASP A 35 -10.76 6.68 -18.10
C ASP A 35 -12.19 6.85 -17.57
N SER A 36 -12.36 7.75 -16.60
CA SER A 36 -13.64 8.06 -15.94
C SER A 36 -14.31 6.87 -15.23
N THR A 37 -13.54 5.89 -14.73
CA THR A 37 -14.06 4.74 -13.98
C THR A 37 -13.72 4.80 -12.49
N VAL A 38 -14.58 4.18 -11.68
CA VAL A 38 -14.28 3.97 -10.25
C VAL A 38 -13.37 2.76 -10.13
N VAL A 39 -12.24 2.96 -9.44
CA VAL A 39 -11.18 1.97 -9.25
C VAL A 39 -11.00 1.71 -7.76
N PHE A 40 -10.71 0.46 -7.42
CA PHE A 40 -10.29 0.05 -6.08
C PHE A 40 -8.84 -0.39 -6.19
N VAL A 41 -7.93 0.38 -5.57
CA VAL A 41 -6.51 0.08 -5.54
C VAL A 41 -6.17 -0.58 -4.21
N PRO A 42 -5.78 -1.87 -4.20
CA PRO A 42 -5.44 -2.55 -2.96
C PRO A 42 -4.19 -1.96 -2.29
N VAL A 43 -4.27 -1.84 -0.96
CA VAL A 43 -3.10 -1.64 -0.10
C VAL A 43 -2.88 -2.92 0.69
N ASN A 44 -1.75 -3.58 0.42
CA ASN A 44 -1.37 -4.83 1.06
C ASN A 44 -0.32 -4.58 2.14
N VAL A 45 -0.31 -5.46 3.13
CA VAL A 45 0.68 -5.46 4.21
C VAL A 45 1.22 -6.87 4.45
N GLU A 46 2.45 -6.94 4.93
CA GLU A 46 3.10 -8.17 5.37
C GLU A 46 3.82 -7.96 6.71
N ASN A 47 3.77 -8.98 7.56
CA ASN A 47 4.33 -8.98 8.92
C ASN A 47 3.82 -7.81 9.79
N PHE A 48 2.56 -7.42 9.62
CA PHE A 48 1.89 -6.54 10.57
C PHE A 48 1.50 -7.39 11.78
N LEU A 49 2.45 -7.61 12.69
CA LEU A 49 2.26 -8.41 13.89
C LEU A 49 2.20 -7.51 15.12
N ASP A 50 1.27 -7.80 16.03
CA ASP A 50 1.00 -7.08 17.27
C ASP A 50 0.73 -5.58 17.08
N VAL A 51 0.20 -5.17 15.92
CA VAL A 51 -0.01 -3.76 15.57
C VAL A 51 -1.06 -3.16 16.49
N GLY A 52 -0.67 -2.14 17.26
CA GLY A 52 -1.57 -1.41 18.15
C GLY A 52 -1.86 0.02 17.73
N ALA A 53 -1.05 0.58 16.82
CA ALA A 53 -1.33 1.88 16.23
C ALA A 53 -0.88 1.95 14.77
N ILE A 54 -1.70 2.61 13.96
CA ILE A 54 -1.41 2.94 12.58
C ILE A 54 -1.54 4.46 12.41
N THR A 55 -0.51 5.07 11.85
CA THR A 55 -0.57 6.38 11.22
C THR A 55 -0.01 6.23 9.81
N MET A 56 -0.82 6.46 8.79
CA MET A 56 -0.36 6.45 7.40
C MET A 56 -0.81 7.69 6.65
N PHE A 57 0.01 8.11 5.71
CA PHE A 57 -0.27 9.20 4.81
C PHE A 57 0.04 8.76 3.38
N ILE A 58 -0.97 8.78 2.51
CA ILE A 58 -0.83 8.39 1.11
C ILE A 58 -1.11 9.59 0.22
N GLY A 59 -0.09 10.11 -0.46
CA GLY A 59 -0.19 11.18 -1.43
C GLY A 59 -0.83 10.71 -2.74
N PHE A 60 -1.52 11.62 -3.42
CA PHE A 60 -2.18 11.36 -4.71
C PHE A 60 -2.21 12.62 -5.59
N ASP A 61 -2.34 12.45 -6.91
CA ASP A 61 -2.50 13.57 -7.85
C ASP A 61 -3.98 13.86 -8.14
N THR A 62 -4.43 15.07 -7.76
CA THR A 62 -5.81 15.56 -7.99
C THR A 62 -6.15 15.83 -9.46
N LEU A 63 -5.17 15.93 -10.36
CA LEU A 63 -5.42 16.10 -11.79
C LEU A 63 -6.05 14.84 -12.38
N ASN A 64 -5.57 13.68 -11.95
CA ASN A 64 -5.91 12.38 -12.52
C ASN A 64 -6.82 11.54 -11.61
N LEU A 65 -6.88 11.83 -10.31
CA LEU A 65 -7.64 11.07 -9.32
C LEU A 65 -8.61 11.97 -8.56
N LYS A 66 -9.87 11.53 -8.41
CA LYS A 66 -10.96 12.25 -7.75
C LYS A 66 -11.75 11.34 -6.82
N ASP A 67 -12.65 11.91 -6.03
CA ASP A 67 -13.63 11.19 -5.19
C ASP A 67 -13.01 10.04 -4.37
N ILE A 68 -11.93 10.36 -3.67
CA ILE A 68 -11.13 9.38 -2.93
C ILE A 68 -11.81 8.98 -1.61
N SER A 69 -11.85 7.69 -1.32
CA SER A 69 -12.29 7.11 -0.05
C SER A 69 -11.52 5.81 0.26
N ILE A 70 -11.63 5.33 1.51
CA ILE A 70 -11.12 4.01 1.92
C ILE A 70 -12.30 3.05 2.08
N GLU A 71 -12.16 1.84 1.55
CA GLU A 71 -13.20 0.79 1.56
C GLU A 71 -12.56 -0.58 1.88
N ASN A 72 -13.40 -1.59 2.16
CA ASN A 72 -12.97 -2.99 2.34
C ASN A 72 -11.82 -3.17 3.33
N ILE A 73 -11.90 -2.44 4.45
CA ILE A 73 -10.91 -2.49 5.53
C ILE A 73 -10.84 -3.92 6.09
N ASN A 74 -9.62 -4.41 6.31
CA ASN A 74 -9.36 -5.70 6.91
C ASN A 74 -10.02 -5.79 8.29
N SER A 75 -10.70 -6.89 8.56
CA SER A 75 -11.49 -7.09 9.79
C SER A 75 -10.66 -7.10 11.08
N GLN A 76 -9.34 -7.24 10.99
CA GLN A 76 -8.42 -7.09 12.13
C GLN A 76 -8.28 -5.62 12.59
N PHE A 77 -8.66 -4.66 11.75
CA PHE A 77 -8.56 -3.22 12.03
C PHE A 77 -9.95 -2.57 12.02
N PRO A 78 -10.86 -2.95 12.94
CA PRO A 78 -12.19 -2.37 13.01
C PRO A 78 -12.10 -0.86 13.27
N ASP A 79 -13.05 -0.09 12.75
CA ASP A 79 -13.17 1.36 12.98
C ASP A 79 -11.94 2.20 12.56
N LEU A 80 -11.10 1.69 11.64
CA LEU A 80 -10.03 2.47 11.03
C LEU A 80 -10.59 3.76 10.43
N LEU A 81 -10.02 4.88 10.87
CA LEU A 81 -10.44 6.21 10.48
C LEU A 81 -9.56 6.70 9.33
N TYR A 82 -10.17 7.46 8.42
CA TYR A 82 -9.42 8.15 7.39
C TYR A 82 -9.99 9.54 7.12
N LYS A 83 -9.15 10.39 6.52
CA LYS A 83 -9.56 11.69 6.02
C LYS A 83 -8.75 12.08 4.80
N VAL A 84 -9.44 12.50 3.73
CA VAL A 84 -8.81 13.13 2.58
C VAL A 84 -8.51 14.60 2.91
N MET A 85 -7.26 15.01 2.70
CA MET A 85 -6.76 16.35 2.96
C MET A 85 -6.14 16.92 1.69
N TYR A 86 -6.31 18.23 1.46
CA TYR A 86 -5.81 18.90 0.25
C TYR A 86 -4.75 19.97 0.54
N TRP A 87 -4.40 20.19 1.81
CA TRP A 87 -3.40 21.18 2.23
C TRP A 87 -2.50 20.58 3.32
N PRO A 88 -1.16 20.80 3.29
CA PRO A 88 -0.40 21.55 2.29
C PRO A 88 -0.30 20.85 0.93
N GLU A 89 -0.47 19.53 0.90
CA GLU A 89 -0.45 18.72 -0.31
C GLU A 89 -1.59 17.67 -0.24
N PRO A 90 -2.17 17.25 -1.38
CA PRO A 90 -3.21 16.22 -1.41
C PRO A 90 -2.73 14.87 -0.87
N GLN A 91 -3.41 14.37 0.16
CA GLN A 91 -3.13 13.07 0.76
C GLN A 91 -4.32 12.49 1.52
N ILE A 92 -4.32 11.18 1.70
CA ILE A 92 -5.22 10.46 2.60
C ILE A 92 -4.46 10.28 3.91
N GLY A 93 -4.97 10.83 5.00
CA GLY A 93 -4.51 10.49 6.36
C GLY A 93 -5.32 9.32 6.89
N ILE A 94 -4.65 8.29 7.37
CA ILE A 94 -5.24 7.08 7.97
C ILE A 94 -4.76 6.96 9.40
N SER A 95 -5.69 6.64 10.31
CA SER A 95 -5.38 6.42 11.72
C SER A 95 -6.19 5.26 12.28
N TRP A 96 -5.52 4.40 13.06
CA TRP A 96 -6.17 3.34 13.81
C TRP A 96 -5.41 3.09 15.11
N ILE A 97 -6.13 2.67 16.15
CA ILE A 97 -5.55 2.33 17.45
C ILE A 97 -6.39 1.25 18.14
N ASP A 98 -5.73 0.27 18.72
CA ASP A 98 -6.33 -0.72 19.62
C ASP A 98 -5.31 -1.18 20.65
N VAL A 99 -5.75 -1.31 21.91
CA VAL A 99 -4.90 -1.76 23.02
C VAL A 99 -4.66 -3.26 23.03
N ASN A 100 -5.44 -4.03 22.26
CA ASN A 100 -5.32 -5.49 22.17
C ASN A 100 -4.36 -5.95 21.08
N GLY A 101 -3.96 -5.06 20.16
CA GLY A 101 -3.15 -5.41 18.99
C GLY A 101 -3.95 -6.12 17.89
N ALA A 102 -3.37 -6.17 16.69
CA ALA A 102 -3.93 -6.84 15.52
C ALA A 102 -2.82 -7.47 14.67
N ASP A 103 -3.15 -8.61 14.05
CA ASP A 103 -2.20 -9.40 13.25
C ASP A 103 -2.68 -9.58 11.80
N VAL A 104 -1.82 -9.21 10.85
CA VAL A 104 -1.92 -9.59 9.43
C VAL A 104 -0.56 -10.08 8.95
N VAL A 105 -0.43 -11.40 8.83
CA VAL A 105 0.82 -12.04 8.35
C VAL A 105 1.13 -11.61 6.92
N SER A 106 0.14 -11.68 6.03
CA SER A 106 0.20 -11.16 4.67
C SER A 106 -1.23 -11.01 4.15
N GLY A 107 -1.52 -9.90 3.49
CA GLY A 107 -2.79 -9.68 2.83
C GLY A 107 -3.19 -8.22 2.73
N LYS A 108 -4.42 -8.01 2.25
CA LYS A 108 -4.98 -6.67 2.07
C LYS A 108 -5.29 -6.00 3.41
N LEU A 109 -4.90 -4.74 3.56
CA LEU A 109 -5.28 -3.87 4.67
C LEU A 109 -6.57 -3.10 4.37
N PHE A 110 -6.68 -2.51 3.18
CA PHE A 110 -7.89 -1.84 2.67
C PHE A 110 -7.79 -1.61 1.16
N ASP A 111 -8.87 -1.14 0.53
CA ASP A 111 -8.85 -0.59 -0.83
C ASP A 111 -8.92 0.95 -0.79
N ILE A 112 -8.08 1.62 -1.58
CA ILE A 112 -8.27 3.03 -1.94
C ILE A 112 -9.28 3.06 -3.09
N LYS A 113 -10.49 3.53 -2.81
CA LYS A 113 -11.50 3.77 -3.84
C LYS A 113 -11.32 5.18 -4.39
N LEU A 114 -11.28 5.31 -5.71
CA LEU A 114 -11.09 6.58 -6.39
C LEU A 114 -11.83 6.60 -7.73
N LEU A 115 -12.14 7.79 -8.22
CA LEU A 115 -12.54 8.04 -9.60
C LEU A 115 -11.29 8.38 -10.41
N TYR A 116 -10.88 7.45 -11.28
CA TYR A 116 -9.76 7.65 -12.19
C TYR A 116 -10.20 8.45 -13.41
N SER A 117 -9.51 9.56 -13.70
CA SER A 117 -9.84 10.44 -14.81
C SER A 117 -9.11 10.03 -16.09
N SER A 118 -7.77 10.05 -16.08
CA SER A 118 -6.90 9.70 -17.23
C SER A 118 -5.43 9.71 -16.82
N GLY A 119 -4.54 9.23 -17.70
CA GLY A 119 -3.08 9.33 -17.55
C GLY A 119 -2.49 8.47 -16.42
N THR A 120 -1.16 8.44 -16.28
CA THR A 120 -0.55 7.74 -15.13
C THR A 120 -0.54 8.64 -13.91
N SER A 121 -0.96 8.10 -12.76
CA SER A 121 -0.99 8.82 -11.48
C SER A 121 -0.42 7.96 -10.36
N ASN A 122 0.57 8.48 -9.63
CA ASN A 122 1.19 7.77 -8.52
C ASN A 122 0.38 7.88 -7.24
N LEU A 123 0.43 6.82 -6.44
CA LEU A 123 -0.04 6.77 -5.06
C LEU A 123 1.18 6.48 -4.16
N VAL A 124 1.53 7.42 -3.30
CA VAL A 124 2.85 7.46 -2.65
C VAL A 124 2.70 7.46 -1.14
N PHE A 125 3.41 6.56 -0.45
CA PHE A 125 3.53 6.63 1.00
C PHE A 125 4.42 7.81 1.41
N ASN A 126 3.89 8.70 2.23
CA ASN A 126 4.66 9.84 2.72
C ASN A 126 5.58 9.44 3.89
N SER A 127 6.62 10.24 4.14
CA SER A 127 7.64 9.98 5.16
C SER A 127 7.18 10.03 6.63
N LYS A 128 5.90 10.35 6.87
CA LYS A 128 5.31 10.46 8.23
C LYS A 128 4.44 9.26 8.60
N CYS A 129 4.55 8.16 7.85
CA CYS A 129 3.92 6.91 8.24
C CYS A 129 4.64 6.31 9.46
N GLU A 130 3.86 5.79 10.41
CA GLU A 130 4.36 5.12 11.61
C GLU A 130 3.40 3.99 11.96
N ILE A 131 3.95 2.80 12.20
CA ILE A 131 3.23 1.65 12.72
C ILE A 131 3.89 1.29 14.04
N ALA A 132 3.09 1.07 15.08
CA ALA A 132 3.60 0.69 16.38
C ALA A 132 2.85 -0.52 16.92
N THR A 133 3.53 -1.30 17.76
CA THR A 133 2.90 -2.39 18.49
C THR A 133 1.88 -1.84 19.51
N LYS A 134 1.07 -2.72 20.12
CA LYS A 134 0.19 -2.34 21.25
C LYS A 134 0.95 -1.78 22.45
N ASP A 135 2.23 -2.11 22.59
CA ASP A 135 3.12 -1.61 23.64
C ASP A 135 3.84 -0.30 23.21
N LEU A 136 3.46 0.26 22.04
CA LEU A 136 3.98 1.48 21.43
C LEU A 136 5.44 1.40 20.95
N ASP A 137 5.95 0.18 20.76
CA ASP A 137 7.23 -0.02 20.10
C ASP A 137 7.07 0.20 18.59
N ILE A 138 7.91 1.05 18.01
CA ILE A 138 7.85 1.36 16.58
C ILE A 138 8.27 0.13 15.76
N ILE A 139 7.43 -0.23 14.78
CA ILE A 139 7.68 -1.29 13.80
C ILE A 139 8.38 -0.68 12.59
N SER A 140 9.51 -1.27 12.16
CA SER A 140 10.17 -0.84 10.93
C SER A 140 9.37 -1.33 9.73
N VAL A 141 8.92 -0.41 8.88
CA VAL A 141 8.11 -0.72 7.69
C VAL A 141 8.83 -0.28 6.43
N GLU A 142 8.93 -1.19 5.46
CA GLU A 142 9.32 -0.86 4.09
C GLU A 142 8.08 -0.57 3.25
N TYR A 143 8.01 0.64 2.72
CA TYR A 143 6.88 1.12 1.93
C TYR A 143 7.18 1.03 0.43
N THR A 144 6.26 0.44 -0.33
CA THR A 144 6.32 0.38 -1.79
C THR A 144 5.14 1.15 -2.38
N ASP A 145 5.45 2.22 -3.11
CA ASP A 145 4.46 3.03 -3.80
C ASP A 145 3.77 2.26 -4.94
N GLY A 146 2.61 2.76 -5.35
CA GLY A 146 1.84 2.21 -6.46
C GLY A 146 1.44 3.29 -7.45
N LEU A 147 0.66 2.91 -8.45
CA LEU A 147 0.11 3.83 -9.43
C LEU A 147 -1.22 3.34 -10.01
N VAL A 148 -1.98 4.27 -10.58
CA VAL A 148 -3.06 3.97 -11.52
C VAL A 148 -2.62 4.40 -12.91
N SER A 149 -2.73 3.52 -13.89
CA SER A 149 -2.37 3.79 -15.30
C SER A 149 -3.52 3.49 -16.26
N PRO A 150 -3.52 4.09 -17.46
CA PRO A 150 -4.51 3.80 -18.48
C PRO A 150 -4.52 2.33 -18.87
N SER A 151 -5.71 1.79 -19.10
CA SER A 151 -5.89 0.57 -19.87
C SER A 151 -5.63 0.86 -21.34
N ILE A 152 -4.86 -0.01 -21.98
CA ILE A 152 -4.74 0.01 -23.44
C ILE A 152 -6.05 -0.53 -24.00
N GLU A 153 -6.81 0.31 -24.70
CA GLU A 153 -7.96 -0.13 -25.48
C GLU A 153 -7.58 -0.20 -26.96
N ILE A 154 -7.93 -1.32 -27.60
CA ILE A 154 -7.81 -1.44 -29.06
C ILE A 154 -8.99 -0.68 -29.66
N THR A 155 -8.72 0.47 -30.26
CA THR A 155 -9.75 1.38 -30.77
C THR A 155 -10.15 1.09 -32.22
N GLY A 156 -9.43 0.19 -32.90
CA GLY A 156 -9.72 -0.19 -34.27
C GLY A 156 -9.19 -1.56 -34.66
N GLN A 157 -9.97 -2.28 -35.44
CA GLN A 157 -9.52 -3.48 -36.12
C GLN A 157 -8.64 -3.08 -37.33
N PRO A 158 -7.51 -3.77 -37.59
CA PRO A 158 -6.73 -3.55 -38.80
C PRO A 158 -7.59 -3.78 -40.05
N GLU A 159 -7.31 -3.00 -41.10
CA GLU A 159 -7.95 -3.21 -42.40
C GLU A 159 -7.67 -4.64 -42.92
N GLY A 160 -8.67 -5.23 -43.56
CA GLY A 160 -8.51 -6.54 -44.19
C GLY A 160 -7.48 -6.46 -45.32
N GLN A 161 -6.48 -7.33 -45.27
CA GLN A 161 -5.44 -7.43 -46.30
C GLN A 161 -5.62 -8.69 -47.14
N THR A 162 -5.36 -8.57 -48.44
CA THR A 162 -5.22 -9.70 -49.34
C THR A 162 -3.75 -9.85 -49.67
N VAL A 163 -3.19 -11.03 -49.42
CA VAL A 163 -1.75 -11.31 -49.59
C VAL A 163 -1.60 -12.56 -50.44
N ASN A 164 -0.70 -12.52 -51.43
CA ASN A 164 -0.44 -13.66 -52.30
C ASN A 164 0.56 -14.59 -51.64
N GLU A 165 0.43 -15.90 -51.83
CA GLU A 165 1.51 -16.81 -51.45
C GLU A 165 2.75 -16.58 -52.34
N PRO A 166 3.97 -16.52 -51.77
CA PRO A 166 4.37 -16.90 -50.42
C PRO A 166 4.55 -15.73 -49.43
N ASP A 167 3.98 -14.55 -49.70
CA ASP A 167 4.23 -13.34 -48.92
C ASP A 167 3.55 -13.38 -47.53
N GLU A 168 4.16 -12.72 -46.54
CA GLU A 168 3.63 -12.63 -45.17
C GLU A 168 2.61 -11.50 -45.01
N ALA A 169 1.50 -11.80 -44.34
CA ALA A 169 0.52 -10.80 -43.92
C ALA A 169 0.97 -10.11 -42.62
N VAL A 170 1.14 -8.79 -42.64
CA VAL A 170 1.51 -7.98 -41.47
C VAL A 170 0.42 -6.95 -41.21
N PHE A 171 -0.04 -6.83 -39.97
CA PHE A 171 -0.99 -5.81 -39.57
C PHE A 171 -0.55 -5.11 -38.28
N SER A 172 -1.00 -3.87 -38.11
CA SER A 172 -0.89 -3.10 -36.89
C SER A 172 -2.28 -2.83 -36.34
N VAL A 173 -2.46 -3.04 -35.04
CA VAL A 173 -3.61 -2.51 -34.30
C VAL A 173 -3.25 -1.13 -33.77
N LEU A 174 -4.24 -0.22 -33.76
CA LEU A 174 -4.12 1.04 -33.05
C LEU A 174 -4.64 0.81 -31.62
N GLY A 175 -3.84 1.22 -30.64
CA GLY A 175 -4.24 1.34 -29.25
C GLY A 175 -3.86 2.73 -28.75
N ASP A 176 -4.62 3.21 -27.76
CA ASP A 176 -4.30 4.43 -27.00
C ASP A 176 -3.43 4.10 -25.77
#